data_AF-A0A7S3GU13-F1
#
_entry.id   AF-A0A7S3GU13-F1
#
_cell.length_a   1.000
_cell.length_b   1.000
_cell.length_c   1.000
_cell.angle_alpha   90.00
_cell.angle_beta   90.00
_cell.angle_gamma   90.00
#
_symmetry.space_group_name_H-M   'P 1'
#
loop_
_entity.id
_entity.type
_entity.pdbx_description
1 polymer ?
#
loop_
_entity_poly.entity_id
_entity_poly.type
_entity_poly.pdbx_seq_one_letter_code
_entity_poly.pdbx_strand_id
1 'polypeptide(L)'
;IDLMLALDHPGILRLHETFEDRKTVCLVLELCRGPSLQQALVTRGEGLPEDEAVLLMKQLLECVRYLHENLVCHRDIKPENLLFGEPFPEEERFPATGMKLADFGLACRFPRPAVGPGSVSPALRHRELPLTEKVGRPAF
;
A
#
# COMPACT_ATOMS: atom_id res chain seq x y z
N ILE A 1 3.14 16.79 -1.71
CA ILE A 1 1.89 17.31 -2.31
C ILE A 1 1.90 17.09 -3.81
N ASP A 2 2.86 17.65 -4.54
CA ASP A 2 2.99 17.53 -6.01
C ASP A 2 3.02 16.10 -6.54
N LEU A 3 3.51 15.15 -5.74
CA LEU A 3 3.51 13.74 -6.07
C LEU A 3 2.09 13.22 -6.35
N MET A 4 1.11 13.57 -5.50
CA MET A 4 -0.27 13.08 -5.62
C MET A 4 -1.02 13.71 -6.79
N LEU A 5 -0.70 14.97 -7.13
CA LEU A 5 -1.34 15.68 -8.25
C LEU A 5 -1.05 15.02 -9.61
N ALA A 6 0.03 14.23 -9.71
CA ALA A 6 0.39 13.50 -10.91
C ALA A 6 -0.20 12.08 -10.97
N LEU A 7 -0.90 11.63 -9.92
CA LEU A 7 -1.51 10.30 -9.86
C LEU A 7 -2.97 10.36 -10.30
N ASP A 8 -3.33 9.47 -11.21
CA ASP A 8 -4.69 9.27 -11.73
C ASP A 8 -4.94 7.78 -11.91
N HIS A 9 -5.53 7.17 -10.89
CA HIS A 9 -5.90 5.76 -10.86
C HIS A 9 -7.17 5.59 -10.03
N PRO A 10 -8.15 4.78 -10.45
CA PRO A 10 -9.44 4.67 -9.75
C PRO A 10 -9.31 4.20 -8.29
N GLY A 11 -8.30 3.36 -8.01
CA GLY A 11 -8.00 2.86 -6.67
C GLY A 11 -7.03 3.72 -5.85
N ILE A 12 -6.67 4.92 -6.29
CA ILE A 12 -5.88 5.88 -5.50
C ILE A 12 -6.79 7.02 -5.07
N LEU A 13 -6.71 7.43 -3.80
CA LEU A 13 -7.44 8.59 -3.31
C LEU A 13 -6.98 9.85 -4.05
N ARG A 14 -7.89 10.48 -4.79
CA ARG A 14 -7.55 11.65 -5.60
C ARG A 14 -7.36 12.90 -4.74
N LEU A 15 -6.27 13.62 -4.99
CA LEU A 15 -6.09 14.99 -4.54
C LEU A 15 -6.62 15.93 -5.64
N HIS A 16 -7.68 16.68 -5.33
CA HIS A 16 -8.27 17.62 -6.28
C HIS A 16 -7.49 18.93 -6.29
N GLU A 17 -7.29 19.53 -5.13
CA GLU A 17 -6.69 20.86 -4.99
C GLU A 17 -5.94 20.99 -3.67
N THR A 18 -5.03 21.97 -3.61
CA THR A 18 -4.21 22.25 -2.44
C THR A 18 -4.19 23.73 -2.17
N PHE A 19 -4.33 24.11 -0.91
CA PHE A 19 -4.19 25.49 -0.48
C PHE A 19 -3.11 25.56 0.60
N GLU A 20 -2.23 26.54 0.48
CA GLU A 20 -1.15 26.74 1.43
C GLU A 20 -1.15 28.20 1.88
N ASP A 21 -1.13 28.41 3.19
CA ASP A 21 -0.86 29.70 3.80
C ASP A 21 0.39 29.62 4.70
N ARG A 22 0.69 30.69 5.45
CA ARG A 22 1.90 30.75 6.27
C ARG A 22 1.97 29.71 7.40
N LYS A 23 0.86 29.06 7.77
CA LYS A 23 0.77 28.20 8.96
C LYS A 23 0.14 26.84 8.67
N THR A 24 -0.55 26.68 7.55
CA THR A 24 -1.40 25.54 7.29
C THR A 24 -1.32 25.11 5.82
N VAL A 25 -1.46 23.80 5.64
CA VAL A 25 -1.65 23.17 4.34
C VAL A 25 -3.01 22.49 4.37
N CYS A 26 -3.86 22.84 3.43
CA CYS A 26 -5.19 22.25 3.25
C CYS A 26 -5.19 21.40 1.98
N LEU A 27 -5.69 20.17 2.10
CA LEU A 27 -5.83 19.23 0.99
C LEU A 27 -7.31 19.01 0.70
N VAL A 28 -7.73 19.29 -0.53
CA VAL A 28 -9.06 18.92 -1.03
C VAL A 28 -8.97 17.54 -1.64
N LEU A 29 -9.43 16.54 -0.91
CA LEU A 29 -9.36 15.14 -1.29
C LEU A 29 -10.72 14.64 -1.80
N GLU A 30 -10.69 13.58 -2.59
CA GLU A 30 -11.88 12.80 -2.91
C GLU A 30 -12.56 12.31 -1.62
N LEU A 31 -13.90 12.38 -1.58
CA LEU A 31 -14.69 11.89 -0.46
C LEU A 31 -14.95 10.39 -0.62
N CYS A 32 -14.40 9.59 0.29
CA CYS A 32 -14.80 8.19 0.47
C CYS A 32 -15.92 8.13 1.53
N ARG A 33 -17.10 7.67 1.12
CA ARG A 33 -18.28 7.55 2.00
C ARG A 33 -18.33 6.23 2.76
N GLY A 34 -17.63 5.22 2.25
CA GLY A 34 -17.52 3.91 2.91
C GLY A 34 -16.50 3.91 4.05
N PRO A 35 -16.47 2.83 4.84
CA PRO A 35 -15.52 2.68 5.93
C PRO A 35 -14.09 2.48 5.40
N SER A 36 -13.10 2.57 6.30
CA SER A 36 -11.80 1.95 6.08
C SER A 36 -11.90 0.42 6.20
N LEU A 37 -10.94 -0.30 5.61
CA LEU A 37 -10.85 -1.75 5.78
C LEU A 37 -10.69 -2.11 7.26
N GLN A 38 -9.92 -1.34 8.02
CA GLN A 38 -9.80 -1.57 9.47
C GLN A 38 -11.15 -1.48 10.17
N GLN A 39 -11.92 -0.42 9.93
CA GLN A 39 -13.25 -0.25 10.53
C GLN A 39 -14.17 -1.41 10.15
N ALA A 40 -14.21 -1.78 8.88
CA ALA A 40 -15.04 -2.90 8.42
C ALA A 40 -14.64 -4.24 9.08
N LEU A 41 -13.35 -4.52 9.22
CA LEU A 41 -12.85 -5.72 9.90
C LEU A 41 -13.22 -5.73 11.40
N VAL A 42 -13.09 -4.58 12.07
CA VAL A 42 -13.48 -4.45 13.49
C VAL A 42 -14.97 -4.66 13.68
N THR A 43 -15.79 -4.05 12.83
CA THR A 43 -17.25 -4.20 12.86
C THR A 43 -17.69 -5.64 12.63
N ARG A 44 -17.07 -6.31 11.65
CA ARG A 44 -17.36 -7.73 11.34
C ARG A 44 -17.01 -8.66 12.50
N GLY A 45 -15.94 -8.36 13.26
CA GLY A 45 -15.55 -9.10 14.46
C GLY A 45 -14.94 -10.49 14.20
N GLU A 46 -14.79 -10.90 12.94
CA GLU A 46 -14.14 -12.14 12.50
C GLU A 46 -13.02 -11.85 11.51
N GLY A 47 -12.18 -12.87 11.27
CA GLY A 47 -11.12 -12.81 10.29
C GLY A 47 -11.66 -12.69 8.85
N LEU A 48 -10.78 -12.28 7.94
CA LEU A 48 -11.10 -12.14 6.52
C LEU A 48 -11.03 -13.50 5.80
N PRO A 49 -12.13 -13.99 5.21
CA PRO A 49 -12.11 -15.20 4.39
C PRO A 49 -11.15 -15.09 3.21
N GLU A 50 -10.54 -16.20 2.81
CA GLU A 50 -9.50 -16.23 1.76
C GLU A 50 -10.00 -15.67 0.41
N ASP A 51 -11.23 -16.02 0.02
CA ASP A 51 -11.86 -15.56 -1.20
C ASP A 51 -12.09 -14.04 -1.22
N GLU A 52 -12.44 -13.45 -0.08
CA GLU A 52 -12.55 -11.99 0.08
C GLU A 52 -11.17 -11.32 0.14
N ALA A 53 -10.20 -11.95 0.81
CA ALA A 53 -8.82 -11.48 0.86
C ALA A 53 -8.21 -11.38 -0.54
N VAL A 54 -8.43 -12.37 -1.40
CA VAL A 54 -7.96 -12.36 -2.79
C VAL A 54 -8.52 -11.17 -3.57
N LEU A 55 -9.81 -10.83 -3.37
CA LEU A 55 -10.43 -9.68 -4.05
C LEU A 55 -9.84 -8.35 -3.60
N LEU A 56 -9.63 -8.17 -2.30
CA LEU A 56 -9.03 -6.97 -1.72
C LEU A 56 -7.56 -6.83 -2.14
N MET A 57 -6.80 -7.93 -2.07
CA MET A 57 -5.39 -7.95 -2.46
C MET A 57 -5.19 -7.65 -3.94
N LYS A 58 -6.09 -8.12 -4.82
CA LYS A 58 -6.03 -7.78 -6.24
C LYS A 58 -6.15 -6.28 -6.47
N GLN A 59 -7.14 -5.63 -5.87
CA GLN A 59 -7.34 -4.17 -5.97
C GLN A 59 -6.12 -3.40 -5.43
N LEU A 60 -5.61 -3.81 -4.26
CA LEU A 60 -4.43 -3.18 -3.66
C LEU A 60 -3.19 -3.33 -4.56
N LEU A 61 -2.95 -4.52 -5.10
CA LEU A 61 -1.79 -4.78 -5.96
C LEU A 61 -1.88 -4.03 -7.29
N GLU A 62 -3.07 -3.80 -7.84
CA GLU A 62 -3.26 -2.92 -9.00
C GLU A 62 -2.85 -1.47 -8.68
N CYS A 63 -3.20 -0.97 -7.50
CA CYS A 63 -2.78 0.35 -7.04
C CYS A 63 -1.26 0.42 -6.85
N VAL A 64 -0.66 -0.57 -6.18
CA VAL A 64 0.78 -0.64 -5.95
C VAL A 64 1.55 -0.72 -7.26
N ARG A 65 1.07 -1.53 -8.22
CA ARG A 65 1.65 -1.61 -9.56
C ARG A 65 1.64 -0.24 -10.24
N TYR A 66 0.50 0.45 -10.24
CA TYR A 66 0.38 1.79 -10.81
C TYR A 66 1.36 2.78 -10.16
N LEU A 67 1.46 2.78 -8.83
CA LEU A 67 2.41 3.64 -8.12
C LEU A 67 3.85 3.34 -8.55
N HIS A 68 4.23 2.06 -8.60
CA HIS A 68 5.58 1.65 -8.97
C HIS A 68 5.92 1.97 -10.44
N GLU A 69 4.96 1.86 -11.36
CA GLU A 69 5.11 2.30 -12.77
C GLU A 69 5.38 3.82 -12.85
N ASN A 70 4.81 4.59 -11.92
CA ASN A 70 5.05 6.03 -11.76
C ASN A 70 6.23 6.36 -10.82
N LEU A 71 7.05 5.37 -10.48
CA LEU A 71 8.23 5.51 -9.61
C LEU A 71 7.90 6.06 -8.21
N VAL A 72 6.72 5.75 -7.69
CA VAL A 72 6.24 6.17 -6.37
C VAL A 72 6.15 4.96 -5.44
N CYS A 73 6.72 5.05 -4.25
CA CYS A 73 6.52 4.09 -3.17
C CYS A 73 5.62 4.71 -2.10
N HIS A 74 4.54 4.02 -1.72
CA HIS A 74 3.57 4.50 -0.71
C HIS A 74 4.15 4.54 0.71
N ARG A 75 4.86 3.47 1.10
CA ARG A 75 5.52 3.25 2.42
C ARG A 75 4.62 3.16 3.66
N ASP A 76 3.32 3.48 3.57
CA ASP A 76 2.38 3.34 4.70
C ASP A 76 1.12 2.54 4.30
N ILE A 77 1.30 1.37 3.70
CA ILE A 77 0.17 0.50 3.34
C ILE A 77 -0.25 -0.31 4.56
N LYS A 78 -1.49 -0.10 5.00
CA LYS A 78 -2.10 -0.73 6.16
C LYS A 78 -3.63 -0.61 6.07
N PRO A 79 -4.43 -1.42 6.79
CA PRO A 79 -5.90 -1.42 6.67
C PRO A 79 -6.57 -0.07 6.93
N GLU A 80 -5.98 0.79 7.76
CA GLU A 80 -6.42 2.17 8.03
C GLU A 80 -6.48 3.02 6.75
N ASN A 81 -5.54 2.78 5.85
CA ASN A 81 -5.29 3.58 4.66
C ASN A 81 -5.96 2.97 3.40
N LEU A 82 -6.81 1.95 3.57
CA LEU A 82 -7.61 1.35 2.52
C LEU A 82 -9.06 1.73 2.75
N LEU A 83 -9.56 2.70 2.00
CA LEU A 83 -10.91 3.24 2.12
C LEU A 83 -11.84 2.65 1.07
N PHE A 84 -13.14 2.69 1.30
CA PHE A 84 -14.14 2.36 0.26
C PHE A 84 -14.87 3.62 -0.19
N GLY A 85 -14.99 3.79 -1.51
CA GLY A 85 -15.62 4.98 -2.11
C GLY A 85 -17.07 5.16 -1.68
N GLU A 86 -17.83 4.06 -1.60
CA GLU A 86 -19.23 4.04 -1.21
C GLU A 86 -19.45 3.12 0.01
N PRO A 87 -20.50 3.35 0.82
CA PRO A 87 -20.93 2.43 1.85
C PRO A 87 -21.37 1.10 1.24
N PHE A 88 -21.18 0.02 1.98
CA PHE A 88 -21.70 -1.31 1.66
C PHE A 88 -22.26 -1.94 2.94
N PRO A 89 -23.27 -2.83 2.85
CA PRO A 89 -23.86 -3.48 4.01
C PRO A 89 -22.84 -4.32 4.78
N GLU A 90 -22.96 -4.34 6.10
CA GLU A 90 -22.03 -5.07 6.97
C GLU A 90 -22.10 -6.59 6.77
N GLU A 91 -23.27 -7.11 6.37
CA GLU A 91 -23.50 -8.53 6.15
C GLU A 91 -23.08 -8.99 4.74
N GLU A 92 -22.72 -8.04 3.86
CA GLU A 92 -22.27 -8.35 2.51
C GLU A 92 -20.75 -8.54 2.43
N ARG A 93 -20.34 -9.35 1.46
CA ARG A 93 -18.91 -9.54 1.14
C ARG A 93 -18.29 -8.21 0.75
N PHE A 94 -16.99 -8.05 1.01
CA PHE A 94 -16.27 -6.88 0.55
C PHE A 94 -16.46 -6.64 -0.95
N PRO A 95 -16.65 -5.38 -1.38
CA PRO A 95 -16.94 -5.07 -2.77
C PRO A 95 -15.73 -5.41 -3.65
N ALA A 96 -16.01 -6.00 -4.81
CA ALA A 96 -14.98 -6.39 -5.77
C ALA A 96 -14.24 -5.20 -6.42
N THR A 97 -14.79 -3.99 -6.28
CA THR A 97 -14.23 -2.73 -6.79
C THR A 97 -14.52 -1.58 -5.84
N GLY A 98 -13.82 -0.46 -5.98
CA GLY A 98 -14.11 0.76 -5.22
C GLY A 98 -13.25 0.95 -3.96
N MET A 99 -12.28 0.07 -3.70
CA MET A 99 -11.22 0.34 -2.73
C MET A 99 -10.34 1.49 -3.21
N LYS A 100 -9.93 2.37 -2.29
CA LYS A 100 -9.05 3.51 -2.49
C LYS A 100 -7.88 3.46 -1.51
N LEU A 101 -6.66 3.43 -2.02
CA LEU A 101 -5.45 3.61 -1.24
C LEU A 101 -5.27 5.11 -0.91
N ALA A 102 -5.18 5.42 0.37
CA ALA A 102 -5.13 6.75 0.94
C ALA A 102 -3.83 6.97 1.76
N ASP A 103 -3.63 8.22 2.20
CA ASP A 103 -2.51 8.69 3.02
C ASP A 103 -1.11 8.50 2.40
N PHE A 104 -0.76 9.47 1.56
CA PHE A 104 0.56 9.56 0.93
C PHE A 104 1.55 10.40 1.76
N GLY A 105 1.31 10.60 3.06
CA GLY A 105 2.17 11.42 3.92
C GLY A 105 3.61 10.91 4.00
N LEU A 106 3.80 9.60 3.86
CA LEU A 106 5.11 8.96 3.79
C LEU A 106 5.51 8.57 2.36
N ALA A 107 4.75 8.89 1.33
CA ALA A 107 5.08 8.48 -0.03
C ALA A 107 6.36 9.18 -0.54
N CYS A 108 7.14 8.49 -1.35
CA CYS A 108 8.33 9.07 -1.98
C CYS A 108 8.53 8.57 -3.40
N ARG A 109 9.28 9.34 -4.21
CA ARG A 109 9.78 8.84 -5.49
C ARG A 109 11.02 7.99 -5.27
N PHE A 110 11.14 6.90 -6.02
CA PHE A 110 12.34 6.06 -6.06
C PHE A 110 12.98 6.11 -7.46
N PRO A 111 14.30 5.90 -7.56
CA PRO A 111 14.98 5.98 -8.85
C PRO A 111 14.48 4.89 -9.80
N ARG A 112 14.36 5.22 -11.09
CA ARG A 112 14.10 4.22 -12.12
C ARG A 112 15.20 3.16 -12.04
N PRO A 113 14.85 1.85 -11.97
CA PRO A 113 15.86 0.81 -11.98
C PRO A 113 16.74 1.00 -13.21
N ALA A 114 18.05 1.09 -13.02
CA ALA A 114 18.98 1.12 -14.13
C ALA A 114 18.84 -0.21 -14.86
N VAL A 115 18.20 -0.24 -16.03
CA VAL A 115 18.11 -1.45 -16.85
C VAL A 115 19.43 -1.57 -17.61
N GLY A 116 20.43 -2.14 -16.97
CA GLY A 116 21.65 -2.61 -17.62
C GLY A 116 21.58 -4.13 -17.80
N PRO A 117 22.16 -4.71 -18.87
CA PRO A 117 22.32 -6.16 -18.94
C PRO A 117 23.20 -6.61 -17.76
N GLY A 118 22.58 -7.18 -16.72
CA GLY A 118 23.25 -7.70 -15.52
C GLY A 118 22.99 -6.97 -14.19
N SER A 119 22.10 -5.97 -14.14
CA SER A 119 21.83 -5.24 -12.88
C SER A 119 20.85 -5.99 -11.98
N VAL A 120 21.36 -6.81 -11.07
CA VAL A 120 20.60 -7.29 -9.90
C VAL A 120 20.52 -6.15 -8.88
N SER A 121 19.33 -5.85 -8.37
CA SER A 121 19.09 -4.80 -7.38
C SER A 121 19.97 -5.02 -6.12
N PRO A 122 20.68 -4.00 -5.59
CA PRO A 122 21.55 -4.16 -4.42
C PRO A 122 20.84 -4.67 -3.16
N ALA A 123 19.51 -4.51 -3.09
CA ALA A 123 18.70 -4.91 -1.95
C ALA A 123 18.43 -6.43 -1.86
N LEU A 124 18.74 -7.21 -2.90
CA LEU A 124 18.55 -8.68 -2.91
C LEU A 124 19.81 -9.49 -2.56
N ARG A 125 20.88 -8.85 -2.09
CA ARG A 125 22.00 -9.60 -1.51
C ARG A 125 21.60 -10.09 -0.12
N HIS A 126 21.02 -11.30 -0.12
CA HIS A 126 20.79 -12.11 1.07
C HIS A 126 21.93 -11.97 2.07
N ARG A 127 21.58 -11.63 3.32
CA ARG A 127 22.38 -11.96 4.49
C ARG A 127 22.49 -13.49 4.55
N GLU A 128 23.48 -14.05 3.88
CA GLU A 128 24.01 -15.35 4.24
C GLU A 128 24.78 -15.15 5.57
N LEU A 129 24.14 -15.57 6.66
CA LEU A 129 24.85 -15.81 7.91
C LEU A 129 25.88 -16.92 7.67
N PRO A 130 27.16 -16.75 8.05
CA PRO A 130 28.15 -17.78 7.84
C PRO A 130 27.83 -19.02 8.70
N LEU A 131 27.49 -20.11 8.02
CA LEU A 131 27.50 -21.47 8.55
C LEU A 131 28.95 -21.90 8.80
N THR A 132 29.54 -21.48 9.91
CA THR A 132 30.68 -22.18 10.50
C THR A 132 30.68 -22.01 12.01
N GLU A 133 30.19 -23.01 12.74
CA GLU A 133 30.93 -23.49 13.91
C GLU A 133 30.74 -24.99 14.07
N LYS A 134 31.88 -25.65 14.25
CA LYS A 134 32.08 -27.09 14.10
C LYS A 134 31.47 -27.83 15.29
N VAL A 135 30.86 -28.97 14.98
CA VAL A 135 30.63 -30.07 15.93
C VAL A 135 31.97 -30.43 16.58
N GLY A 136 32.13 -30.07 17.85
CA GLY A 136 33.18 -30.59 18.71
C GLY A 136 32.67 -31.80 19.49
N ARG A 137 33.16 -33.00 19.14
CA ARG A 137 33.24 -34.11 20.10
C ARG A 137 34.49 -33.91 20.97
N PRO A 138 34.43 -34.34 22.24
CA PRO A 138 35.37 -35.36 22.74
C PRO A 138 34.57 -36.47 23.46
N ALA A 139 34.86 -37.78 23.35
CA ALA A 139 36.06 -38.50 23.76
C ALA A 139 36.45 -38.19 25.22
N PHE A 140 35.69 -38.68 26.20
CA PHE A 140 35.95 -39.89 27.03
C PHE A 140 34.67 -40.28 27.76
#